data_AF-A0A1G7VMI2-F1
#
_entry.id   AF-A0A1G7VMI2-F1
#
_cell.length_a   1.000
_cell.length_b   1.000
_cell.length_c   1.000
_cell.angle_alpha   90.00
_cell.angle_beta   90.00
_cell.angle_gamma   90.00
#
_symmetry.space_group_name_H-M   'P 1'
#
loop_
_entity.id
_entity.type
_entity.pdbx_description
1 polymer ?
#
loop_
_entity_poly.entity_id
_entity_poly.type
_entity_poly.pdbx_seq_one_letter_code
_entity_poly.pdbx_strand_id
1 'polypeptide(L)'
;MVALILFLHAKAQVAIGKDELSKIQPANTVTNPNISLEFYDSADNKKGMVLPWTSTVNDQPVAYNSTTGTGYRGMQGTIENGTFIFDLSDKNVKYRKDGAWFNLTNVTYPVNVIRADNSTVTLSANNTLDTSLQDDKIESASAKVAIGTNANNDTTNGIMVLTDTDRAMVLPKVASPHLNIINPTPGMMVFDTVKQQLAVFNGTVWSFWKP
;
A
#
# COMPACT_ATOMS: atom_id res chain seq x y z
N MET A 1 14.84 4.47 -49.76
CA MET A 1 14.43 5.13 -48.50
C MET A 1 14.38 4.04 -47.44
N VAL A 2 15.37 3.96 -46.55
CA VAL A 2 15.41 2.98 -45.46
C VAL A 2 14.57 3.53 -44.32
N ALA A 3 13.48 2.85 -43.96
CA ALA A 3 12.66 3.21 -42.81
C ALA A 3 13.34 2.70 -41.54
N LEU A 4 13.80 3.62 -40.69
CA LEU A 4 14.28 3.32 -39.35
C LEU A 4 13.06 3.22 -38.42
N ILE A 5 12.69 2.00 -38.03
CA ILE A 5 11.67 1.76 -37.00
C ILE A 5 12.36 1.92 -35.64
N LEU A 6 12.12 3.04 -34.95
CA LEU A 6 12.48 3.17 -33.54
C LEU A 6 11.46 2.39 -32.69
N PHE A 7 11.89 1.29 -32.08
CA PHE A 7 11.18 0.68 -30.96
C PHE A 7 11.48 1.49 -29.70
N LEU A 8 10.55 2.37 -29.31
CA LEU A 8 10.53 2.95 -27.97
C LEU A 8 10.24 1.83 -26.98
N HIS A 9 11.26 1.38 -26.24
CA HIS A 9 11.05 0.51 -25.09
C HIS A 9 10.39 1.36 -24.02
N ALA A 10 9.10 1.12 -23.75
CA ALA A 10 8.44 1.71 -22.61
C ALA A 10 9.21 1.30 -21.34
N LYS A 11 9.63 2.26 -20.53
CA LYS A 11 10.31 1.96 -19.27
C LYS A 11 9.28 1.35 -18.32
N ALA A 12 9.50 0.09 -17.96
CA ALA A 12 8.69 -0.70 -17.04
C ALA A 12 8.92 -0.35 -15.55
N GLN A 13 9.42 0.85 -15.27
CA GLN A 13 9.77 1.30 -13.93
C GLN A 13 9.21 2.70 -13.66
N VAL A 14 8.73 2.94 -12.44
CA VAL A 14 8.02 4.17 -12.08
C VAL A 14 8.71 4.85 -10.90
N ALA A 15 8.99 6.15 -11.03
CA ALA A 15 9.45 7.01 -9.96
C ALA A 15 8.33 7.97 -9.54
N ILE A 16 8.00 8.05 -8.27
CA ILE A 16 6.94 8.93 -7.73
C ILE A 16 7.54 9.96 -6.78
N GLY A 17 7.34 11.24 -7.08
CA GLY A 17 7.83 12.34 -6.26
C GLY A 17 9.35 12.54 -6.33
N LYS A 18 10.02 11.96 -7.33
CA LYS A 18 11.45 12.12 -7.63
C LYS A 18 11.66 12.04 -9.14
N ASP A 19 12.76 12.62 -9.65
CA ASP A 19 13.00 12.76 -11.09
C ASP A 19 13.39 11.44 -11.78
N GLU A 20 14.03 10.54 -11.05
CA GLU A 20 14.47 9.23 -11.54
C GLU A 20 14.54 8.21 -10.40
N LEU A 21 14.56 6.92 -10.72
CA LEU A 21 14.83 5.89 -9.73
C LEU A 21 16.27 5.99 -9.21
N SER A 22 16.48 5.44 -8.02
CA SER A 22 17.78 5.29 -7.39
C SER A 22 18.77 4.58 -8.31
N LYS A 23 19.99 5.11 -8.34
CA LYS A 23 21.09 4.54 -9.10
C LYS A 23 21.82 3.49 -8.28
N ILE A 24 22.50 2.58 -8.98
CA ILE A 24 23.33 1.55 -8.35
C ILE A 24 24.50 2.23 -7.64
N GLN A 25 24.56 2.04 -6.33
CA GLN A 25 25.65 2.52 -5.49
C GLN A 25 26.90 1.64 -5.69
N PRO A 26 28.12 2.18 -5.50
CA PRO A 26 28.41 3.56 -5.12
C PRO A 26 28.58 4.51 -6.32
N ALA A 27 28.67 3.99 -7.55
CA ALA A 27 29.03 4.79 -8.72
C ALA A 27 27.97 5.84 -9.09
N ASN A 28 26.69 5.59 -8.80
CA ASN A 28 25.61 6.55 -9.03
C ASN A 28 25.50 7.06 -10.47
N THR A 29 25.81 6.21 -11.44
CA THR A 29 25.73 6.51 -12.88
C THR A 29 24.62 5.74 -13.61
N VAL A 30 24.22 4.57 -13.10
CA VAL A 30 23.24 3.69 -13.74
C VAL A 30 21.99 3.56 -12.89
N THR A 31 20.82 3.89 -13.45
CA THR A 31 19.51 3.65 -12.83
C THR A 31 19.37 2.17 -12.48
N ASN A 32 18.94 1.84 -11.26
CA ASN A 32 18.86 0.46 -10.81
C ASN A 32 17.76 -0.30 -11.60
N PRO A 33 18.11 -1.36 -12.37
CA PRO A 33 17.15 -2.09 -13.20
C PRO A 33 16.22 -3.01 -12.40
N ASN A 34 16.50 -3.21 -11.10
CA ASN A 34 15.76 -4.14 -10.23
C ASN A 34 14.66 -3.44 -9.41
N ILE A 35 14.35 -2.18 -9.72
CA ILE A 35 13.30 -1.41 -9.04
C ILE A 35 12.09 -1.30 -9.97
N SER A 36 10.92 -1.81 -9.60
CA SER A 36 9.69 -1.62 -10.40
C SER A 36 9.02 -0.29 -10.11
N LEU A 37 8.99 0.09 -8.83
CA LEU A 37 8.40 1.32 -8.34
C LEU A 37 9.21 1.86 -7.18
N GLU A 38 9.51 3.16 -7.19
CA GLU A 38 10.12 3.84 -6.05
C GLU A 38 9.49 5.20 -5.81
N PHE A 39 9.37 5.53 -4.53
CA PHE A 39 8.85 6.81 -4.06
C PHE A 39 9.99 7.73 -3.61
N TYR A 40 9.66 8.99 -3.40
CA TYR A 40 10.52 9.98 -2.78
C TYR A 40 11.25 9.44 -1.54
N ASP A 41 12.57 9.63 -1.51
CA ASP A 41 13.49 8.95 -0.61
C ASP A 41 14.47 9.89 0.11
N SER A 42 14.23 11.21 0.04
CA SER A 42 15.00 12.18 0.83
C SER A 42 14.65 12.10 2.32
N ALA A 43 15.59 12.50 3.18
CA ALA A 43 15.46 12.37 4.63
C ALA A 43 14.34 13.22 5.25
N ASP A 44 13.87 14.23 4.53
CA ASP A 44 12.74 15.09 4.88
C ASP A 44 11.38 14.49 4.51
N ASN A 45 11.33 13.32 3.86
CA ASN A 45 10.07 12.69 3.49
C ASN A 45 9.19 12.41 4.74
N LYS A 46 7.93 12.85 4.67
CA LYS A 46 6.87 12.62 5.67
C LYS A 46 5.62 11.97 5.05
N LYS A 47 5.73 11.43 3.84
CA LYS A 47 4.62 10.84 3.09
C LYS A 47 4.78 9.32 3.03
N GLY A 48 3.65 8.64 3.12
CA GLY A 48 3.54 7.20 2.98
C GLY A 48 2.60 6.79 1.86
N MET A 49 2.58 5.49 1.59
CA MET A 49 1.64 4.89 0.65
C MET A 49 0.36 4.55 1.41
N VAL A 50 -0.80 4.94 0.89
CA VAL A 50 -2.09 4.54 1.45
C VAL A 50 -2.56 3.31 0.69
N LEU A 51 -2.78 2.21 1.42
CA LEU A 51 -3.31 0.98 0.83
C LEU A 51 -4.76 1.15 0.41
N PRO A 52 -5.22 0.42 -0.63
CA PRO A 52 -6.63 0.38 -0.98
C PRO A 52 -7.48 -0.04 0.22
N TRP A 53 -8.54 0.73 0.46
CA TRP A 53 -9.55 0.40 1.44
C TRP A 53 -10.55 -0.56 0.81
N THR A 54 -10.69 -1.74 1.39
CA THR A 54 -11.64 -2.77 0.93
C THR A 54 -12.17 -3.53 2.14
N SER A 55 -12.95 -4.57 1.92
CA SER A 55 -13.49 -5.39 3.00
C SER A 55 -13.38 -6.87 2.68
N THR A 56 -12.86 -7.66 3.63
CA THR A 56 -12.92 -9.13 3.54
C THR A 56 -14.29 -9.69 3.90
N VAL A 57 -15.20 -8.84 4.36
CA VAL A 57 -16.59 -9.18 4.66
C VAL A 57 -17.50 -8.42 3.69
N ASN A 58 -18.36 -9.14 2.99
CA ASN A 58 -19.34 -8.53 2.08
C ASN A 58 -20.28 -7.61 2.86
N ASP A 59 -20.79 -6.57 2.20
CA ASP A 59 -21.78 -5.65 2.76
C ASP A 59 -21.28 -4.85 3.99
N GLN A 60 -19.97 -4.70 4.13
CA GLN A 60 -19.32 -3.92 5.19
C GLN A 60 -18.30 -2.94 4.59
N PRO A 61 -18.21 -1.68 5.08
CA PRO A 61 -19.00 -1.09 6.18
C PRO A 61 -20.44 -0.72 5.84
N VAL A 62 -20.77 -0.52 4.55
CA VAL A 62 -22.15 -0.29 4.09
C VAL A 62 -22.61 -1.40 3.15
N ALA A 63 -23.89 -1.73 3.24
CA ALA A 63 -24.49 -2.80 2.46
C ALA A 63 -24.40 -2.52 0.96
N TYR A 64 -24.10 -3.54 0.19
CA TYR A 64 -24.07 -3.44 -1.25
C TYR A 64 -25.48 -3.36 -1.84
N ASN A 65 -25.73 -2.35 -2.68
CA ASN A 65 -26.98 -2.24 -3.42
C ASN A 65 -26.82 -2.82 -4.83
N SER A 66 -27.39 -4.01 -5.03
CA SER A 66 -27.36 -4.74 -6.30
C SER A 66 -28.16 -4.10 -7.43
N THR A 67 -29.06 -3.17 -7.11
CA THR A 67 -29.84 -2.43 -8.11
C THR A 67 -29.05 -1.22 -8.63
N THR A 68 -28.40 -0.46 -7.75
CA THR A 68 -27.69 0.77 -8.13
C THR A 68 -26.22 0.56 -8.48
N GLY A 69 -25.60 -0.53 -8.02
CA GLY A 69 -24.18 -0.73 -8.22
C GLY A 69 -23.30 -0.28 -7.06
N THR A 70 -23.85 0.34 -6.01
CA THR A 70 -23.12 1.11 -5.00
C THR A 70 -22.91 0.35 -3.69
N GLY A 71 -21.95 0.77 -2.87
CA GLY A 71 -21.61 0.13 -1.59
C GLY A 71 -20.50 -0.91 -1.69
N TYR A 72 -20.24 -1.61 -0.60
CA TYR A 72 -19.13 -2.56 -0.52
C TYR A 72 -19.60 -3.97 -0.85
N ARG A 73 -19.26 -4.44 -2.05
CA ARG A 73 -19.45 -5.86 -2.41
C ARG A 73 -18.58 -6.82 -1.58
N GLY A 74 -17.54 -6.30 -0.91
CA GLY A 74 -16.43 -7.10 -0.38
C GLY A 74 -15.52 -7.61 -1.49
N MET A 75 -14.37 -8.16 -1.12
CA MET A 75 -13.40 -8.69 -2.07
C MET A 75 -13.99 -9.86 -2.89
N GLN A 76 -13.86 -9.77 -4.21
CA GLN A 76 -14.41 -10.76 -5.15
C GLN A 76 -13.29 -11.57 -5.82
N GLY A 77 -13.61 -12.82 -6.20
CA GLY A 77 -12.73 -13.69 -6.97
C GLY A 77 -11.53 -14.22 -6.18
N THR A 78 -10.54 -14.72 -6.92
CA THR A 78 -9.28 -15.22 -6.32
C THR A 78 -8.38 -14.04 -5.97
N ILE A 79 -7.95 -14.00 -4.71
CA ILE A 79 -7.02 -12.98 -4.20
C ILE A 79 -5.62 -13.56 -4.16
N GLU A 80 -4.71 -12.90 -4.86
CA GLU A 80 -3.34 -13.37 -5.06
C GLU A 80 -2.48 -13.18 -3.79
N ASN A 81 -1.53 -14.08 -3.59
CA ASN A 81 -0.51 -13.90 -2.56
C ASN A 81 0.33 -12.65 -2.85
N GLY A 82 0.77 -11.95 -1.80
CA GLY A 82 1.44 -10.64 -1.92
C GLY A 82 0.48 -9.45 -1.98
N THR A 83 -0.84 -9.66 -2.02
CA THR A 83 -1.83 -8.58 -1.94
C THR A 83 -1.80 -7.91 -0.57
N PHE A 84 -1.72 -6.58 -0.53
CA PHE A 84 -1.88 -5.76 0.68
C PHE A 84 -3.18 -4.96 0.64
N ILE A 85 -3.88 -4.90 1.78
CA ILE A 85 -5.12 -4.13 1.93
C ILE A 85 -5.17 -3.43 3.27
N PHE A 86 -5.99 -2.39 3.35
CA PHE A 86 -6.58 -1.97 4.60
C PHE A 86 -8.04 -2.45 4.64
N ASP A 87 -8.33 -3.35 5.57
CA ASP A 87 -9.63 -4.01 5.67
C ASP A 87 -10.56 -3.22 6.58
N LEU A 88 -11.65 -2.69 6.02
CA LEU A 88 -12.63 -1.90 6.73
C LEU A 88 -13.52 -2.72 7.67
N SER A 89 -13.64 -4.04 7.45
CA SER A 89 -14.48 -4.90 8.30
C SER A 89 -13.95 -5.05 9.72
N ASP A 90 -12.64 -5.05 9.89
CA ASP A 90 -11.97 -5.20 11.19
C ASP A 90 -10.89 -4.14 11.48
N LYS A 91 -10.71 -3.21 10.54
CA LYS A 91 -9.76 -2.07 10.61
C LYS A 91 -8.32 -2.54 10.77
N ASN A 92 -7.97 -3.62 10.08
CA ASN A 92 -6.61 -4.14 10.07
C ASN A 92 -5.93 -3.94 8.72
N VAL A 93 -4.65 -3.59 8.75
CA VAL A 93 -3.78 -3.74 7.58
C VAL A 93 -3.45 -5.22 7.44
N LYS A 94 -3.68 -5.80 6.26
CA LYS A 94 -3.49 -7.23 6.00
C LYS A 94 -2.63 -7.46 4.77
N TYR A 95 -1.88 -8.54 4.77
CA TYR A 95 -1.29 -9.09 3.54
C TYR A 95 -1.69 -10.54 3.33
N ARG A 96 -1.81 -10.95 2.08
CA ARG A 96 -2.16 -12.31 1.69
C ARG A 96 -0.89 -13.14 1.53
N LYS A 97 -0.79 -14.28 2.23
CA LYS A 97 0.25 -15.29 2.01
C LYS A 97 -0.30 -16.69 2.16
N ASP A 98 0.19 -17.63 1.35
CA ASP A 98 -0.18 -19.04 1.40
C ASP A 98 -1.71 -19.26 1.41
N GLY A 99 -2.46 -18.43 0.69
CA GLY A 99 -3.92 -18.51 0.67
C GLY A 99 -4.61 -18.14 1.98
N ALA A 100 -3.95 -17.40 2.88
CA ALA A 100 -4.48 -16.89 4.14
C ALA A 100 -4.18 -15.40 4.33
N TRP A 101 -5.07 -14.69 5.05
CA TRP A 101 -4.82 -13.32 5.46
C TRP A 101 -3.93 -13.30 6.70
N PHE A 102 -2.89 -12.50 6.65
CA PHE A 102 -2.05 -12.21 7.80
C PHE A 102 -2.28 -10.76 8.23
N ASN A 103 -2.64 -10.55 9.48
CA ASN A 103 -2.89 -9.22 10.04
C ASN A 103 -1.57 -8.55 10.44
N LEU A 104 -1.20 -7.48 9.73
CA LEU A 104 -0.05 -6.63 10.07
C LEU A 104 -0.34 -5.66 11.20
N THR A 105 -1.61 -5.41 11.47
CA THR A 105 -2.04 -4.70 12.67
C THR A 105 -3.01 -5.67 13.34
N ASN A 106 -2.60 -6.36 14.39
CA ASN A 106 -3.47 -7.29 15.12
C ASN A 106 -3.49 -6.88 16.59
N VAL A 107 -4.19 -5.81 16.87
CA VAL A 107 -4.19 -5.18 18.20
C VAL A 107 -5.24 -5.85 19.06
N THR A 108 -4.81 -6.46 20.15
CA THR A 108 -5.71 -6.87 21.23
C THR A 108 -5.90 -5.70 22.18
N TYR A 109 -7.16 -5.29 22.36
CA TYR A 109 -7.53 -4.19 23.25
C TYR A 109 -7.95 -4.72 24.64
N PRO A 110 -7.76 -3.93 25.73
CA PRO A 110 -7.16 -2.59 25.72
C PRO A 110 -5.64 -2.60 25.52
N VAL A 111 -5.09 -1.54 24.93
CA VAL A 111 -3.64 -1.35 24.75
C VAL A 111 -3.21 0.01 25.29
N ASN A 112 -2.07 0.04 25.97
CA ASN A 112 -1.46 1.28 26.44
C ASN A 112 -0.47 1.79 25.40
N VAL A 113 -0.66 3.03 24.95
CA VAL A 113 0.20 3.73 23.99
C VAL A 113 0.86 4.91 24.68
N ILE A 114 2.18 5.03 24.51
CA ILE A 114 2.94 6.20 24.95
C ILE A 114 2.93 7.21 23.80
N ARG A 115 2.47 8.43 24.08
CA ARG A 115 2.46 9.53 23.12
C ARG A 115 3.82 10.23 23.05
N ALA A 116 3.97 11.10 22.05
CA ALA A 116 5.18 11.91 21.87
C ALA A 116 5.50 12.82 23.07
N ASP A 117 4.49 13.20 23.87
CA ASP A 117 4.65 13.97 25.12
C ASP A 117 4.94 13.10 26.36
N ASN A 118 5.23 11.80 26.16
CA ASN A 118 5.48 10.81 27.19
C ASN A 118 4.27 10.48 28.10
N SER A 119 3.07 10.96 27.75
CA SER A 119 1.84 10.53 28.40
C SER A 119 1.43 9.13 27.94
N THR A 120 0.88 8.34 28.86
CA THR A 120 0.29 7.03 28.55
C THR A 120 -1.21 7.18 28.34
N VAL A 121 -1.72 6.61 27.25
CA VAL A 121 -3.16 6.46 27.04
C VAL A 121 -3.55 5.02 26.78
N THR A 122 -4.60 4.60 27.46
CA THR A 122 -5.27 3.33 27.22
C THR A 122 -6.30 3.51 26.11
N LEU A 123 -6.11 2.78 25.03
CA LEU A 123 -7.08 2.63 23.95
C LEU A 123 -7.87 1.35 24.18
N SER A 124 -9.19 1.40 24.01
CA SER A 124 -10.08 0.24 24.22
C SER A 124 -10.65 -0.33 22.93
N ALA A 125 -10.47 0.36 21.81
CA ALA A 125 -10.89 -0.08 20.49
C ALA A 125 -10.14 0.72 19.40
N ASN A 126 -10.25 0.25 18.15
CA ASN A 126 -9.88 1.04 16.97
C ASN A 126 -10.79 2.27 16.84
N ASN A 127 -10.22 3.39 16.42
CA ASN A 127 -10.94 4.62 16.06
C ASN A 127 -12.04 4.35 15.02
N THR A 128 -13.05 5.21 15.01
CA THR A 128 -14.03 5.27 13.92
C THR A 128 -13.36 5.82 12.67
N LEU A 129 -13.71 5.24 11.52
CA LEU A 129 -13.24 5.67 10.20
C LEU A 129 -14.40 6.32 9.47
N ASP A 130 -14.12 7.36 8.69
CA ASP A 130 -15.09 7.94 7.76
C ASP A 130 -14.87 7.34 6.38
N THR A 131 -15.84 6.56 5.90
CA THR A 131 -15.81 5.88 4.60
C THR A 131 -16.76 6.52 3.58
N SER A 132 -17.46 7.59 3.95
CA SER A 132 -18.56 8.19 3.18
C SER A 132 -18.18 8.57 1.75
N LEU A 133 -16.90 8.89 1.50
CA LEU A 133 -16.40 9.20 0.15
C LEU A 133 -16.45 8.00 -0.81
N GLN A 134 -16.50 6.76 -0.29
CA GLN A 134 -16.50 5.52 -1.05
C GLN A 134 -17.86 4.78 -0.98
N ASP A 135 -18.66 5.03 0.05
CA ASP A 135 -19.92 4.30 0.32
C ASP A 135 -20.88 4.24 -0.88
N ASP A 136 -21.00 5.33 -1.66
CA ASP A 136 -21.91 5.40 -2.82
C ASP A 136 -21.20 5.22 -4.17
N LYS A 137 -19.97 4.69 -4.18
CA LYS A 137 -19.21 4.46 -5.42
C LYS A 137 -19.53 3.10 -6.03
N ILE A 138 -19.50 3.06 -7.36
CA ILE A 138 -19.65 1.84 -8.15
C ILE A 138 -18.26 1.29 -8.43
N GLU A 139 -18.00 0.07 -7.98
CA GLU A 139 -16.74 -0.63 -8.21
C GLU A 139 -16.51 -0.92 -9.69
N SER A 140 -15.29 -0.66 -10.16
CA SER A 140 -14.85 -1.06 -11.51
C SER A 140 -14.08 -2.37 -11.43
N ALA A 141 -14.78 -3.48 -11.68
CA ALA A 141 -14.21 -4.83 -11.55
C ALA A 141 -13.03 -5.11 -12.49
N SER A 142 -12.89 -4.33 -13.57
CA SER A 142 -11.78 -4.44 -14.53
C SER A 142 -10.68 -3.40 -14.30
N ALA A 143 -10.80 -2.54 -13.28
CA ALA A 143 -9.78 -1.53 -13.02
C ALA A 143 -8.48 -2.18 -12.59
N LYS A 144 -7.40 -1.81 -13.28
CA LYS A 144 -6.06 -2.36 -13.05
C LYS A 144 -5.00 -1.37 -13.50
N VAL A 145 -3.96 -1.23 -12.69
CA VAL A 145 -2.70 -0.60 -13.02
C VAL A 145 -1.63 -1.67 -12.96
N ALA A 146 -1.00 -1.98 -14.09
CA ALA A 146 0.09 -2.94 -14.15
C ALA A 146 1.41 -2.19 -14.39
N ILE A 147 2.42 -2.45 -13.56
CA ILE A 147 3.77 -1.91 -13.70
C ILE A 147 4.71 -3.09 -13.95
N GLY A 148 5.29 -3.12 -15.15
CA GLY A 148 6.31 -4.09 -15.51
C GLY A 148 6.37 -4.32 -17.00
N THR A 149 7.30 -5.17 -17.43
CA THR A 149 7.63 -5.40 -18.83
C THR A 149 6.47 -6.08 -19.58
N ASN A 150 5.73 -6.94 -18.88
CA ASN A 150 4.60 -7.69 -19.43
C ASN A 150 3.23 -7.14 -19.00
N ALA A 151 3.17 -5.89 -18.53
CA ALA A 151 1.97 -5.25 -17.99
C ALA A 151 0.73 -5.40 -18.89
N ASN A 152 0.90 -5.30 -20.22
CA ASN A 152 -0.19 -5.37 -21.19
C ASN A 152 -0.85 -6.75 -21.30
N ASN A 153 -0.13 -7.82 -20.94
CA ASN A 153 -0.61 -9.20 -21.05
C ASN A 153 -0.83 -9.85 -19.68
N ASP A 154 -0.62 -9.11 -18.60
CA ASP A 154 -0.74 -9.63 -17.24
C ASP A 154 -2.21 -9.84 -16.87
N THR A 155 -2.57 -11.06 -16.51
CA THR A 155 -3.93 -11.47 -16.14
C THR A 155 -4.14 -11.59 -14.63
N THR A 156 -3.10 -11.32 -13.83
CA THR A 156 -3.14 -11.34 -12.37
C THR A 156 -4.22 -10.41 -11.82
N ASN A 157 -5.06 -10.88 -10.90
CA ASN A 157 -6.11 -10.03 -10.32
C ASN A 157 -5.51 -9.00 -9.35
N GLY A 158 -5.88 -7.73 -9.48
CA GLY A 158 -5.48 -6.68 -8.55
C GLY A 158 -5.61 -5.28 -9.14
N ILE A 159 -5.83 -4.27 -8.28
CA ILE A 159 -5.93 -2.86 -8.70
C ILE A 159 -4.57 -2.28 -9.09
N MET A 160 -3.51 -2.76 -8.45
CA MET A 160 -2.12 -2.41 -8.76
C MET A 160 -1.28 -3.68 -8.69
N VAL A 161 -0.67 -4.05 -9.82
CA VAL A 161 0.10 -5.27 -9.96
C VAL A 161 1.51 -4.93 -10.45
N LEU A 162 2.52 -5.38 -9.71
CA LEU A 162 3.92 -5.33 -10.14
C LEU A 162 4.22 -6.65 -10.86
N THR A 163 4.35 -6.61 -12.18
CA THR A 163 4.28 -7.82 -13.01
C THR A 163 5.64 -8.46 -13.29
N ASP A 164 6.73 -7.74 -13.02
CA ASP A 164 8.09 -8.27 -13.20
C ASP A 164 8.44 -9.24 -12.06
N THR A 165 9.09 -10.35 -12.40
CA THR A 165 9.45 -11.41 -11.43
C THR A 165 10.76 -11.13 -10.68
N ASP A 166 11.54 -10.15 -11.13
CA ASP A 166 12.90 -9.84 -10.68
C ASP A 166 13.07 -8.38 -10.25
N ARG A 167 11.98 -7.62 -10.16
CA ARG A 167 11.97 -6.23 -9.70
C ARG A 167 11.13 -6.05 -8.45
N ALA A 168 11.59 -5.19 -7.56
CA ALA A 168 10.92 -4.90 -6.30
C ALA A 168 10.44 -3.44 -6.23
N MET A 169 9.38 -3.23 -5.44
CA MET A 169 8.99 -1.89 -5.02
C MET A 169 9.88 -1.44 -3.85
N VAL A 170 10.34 -0.19 -3.91
CA VAL A 170 10.97 0.51 -2.79
C VAL A 170 9.90 1.37 -2.13
N LEU A 171 9.52 1.00 -0.90
CA LEU A 171 8.52 1.75 -0.13
C LEU A 171 8.95 3.19 0.15
N PRO A 172 7.98 4.11 0.40
CA PRO A 172 8.29 5.43 0.93
C PRO A 172 9.10 5.32 2.22
N LYS A 173 10.24 6.01 2.28
CA LYS A 173 11.18 5.96 3.40
C LYS A 173 10.92 7.13 4.34
N VAL A 174 10.73 6.86 5.63
CA VAL A 174 10.54 7.90 6.64
C VAL A 174 11.29 7.52 7.91
N ALA A 175 12.11 8.41 8.44
CA ALA A 175 12.76 8.19 9.74
C ALA A 175 11.72 8.22 10.87
N SER A 176 11.62 7.19 11.72
CA SER A 176 10.74 7.17 12.89
C SER A 176 9.31 7.69 12.60
N PRO A 177 8.54 6.98 11.75
CA PRO A 177 7.31 7.51 11.17
C PRO A 177 6.24 7.88 12.20
N HIS A 178 6.18 7.18 13.33
CA HIS A 178 5.25 7.48 14.43
C HIS A 178 5.50 8.85 15.11
N LEU A 179 6.68 9.45 14.94
CA LEU A 179 6.98 10.80 15.43
C LEU A 179 6.90 11.85 14.33
N ASN A 180 7.23 11.46 13.10
CA ASN A 180 7.45 12.39 12.00
C ASN A 180 6.24 12.57 11.08
N ILE A 181 5.34 11.58 10.99
CA ILE A 181 4.12 11.70 10.20
C ILE A 181 3.01 12.20 11.11
N ILE A 182 2.65 13.47 10.95
CA ILE A 182 1.55 14.09 11.68
C ILE A 182 0.23 13.71 10.99
N ASN A 183 -0.74 13.23 11.78
CA ASN A 183 -2.06 12.79 11.32
C ASN A 183 -2.00 11.75 10.16
N PRO A 184 -1.39 10.58 10.37
CA PRO A 184 -1.33 9.54 9.34
C PRO A 184 -2.72 9.05 8.94
N THR A 185 -2.90 8.77 7.66
CA THR A 185 -4.14 8.20 7.11
C THR A 185 -4.25 6.71 7.46
N PRO A 186 -5.45 6.20 7.81
CA PRO A 186 -5.69 4.76 7.95
C PRO A 186 -5.26 3.98 6.70
N GLY A 187 -4.56 2.86 6.90
CA GLY A 187 -3.98 2.06 5.82
C GLY A 187 -2.63 2.57 5.31
N MET A 188 -2.00 3.53 5.99
CA MET A 188 -0.68 4.04 5.61
C MET A 188 0.42 3.00 5.85
N MET A 189 1.34 2.90 4.89
CA MET A 189 2.51 2.04 4.89
C MET A 189 3.77 2.83 4.53
N VAL A 190 4.84 2.64 5.30
CA VAL A 190 6.17 3.23 5.10
C VAL A 190 7.28 2.28 5.56
N PHE A 191 8.50 2.55 5.11
CA PHE A 191 9.71 1.92 5.67
C PHE A 191 10.37 2.87 6.68
N ASP A 192 10.54 2.41 7.92
CA ASP A 192 11.27 3.15 8.96
C ASP A 192 12.77 3.03 8.75
N THR A 193 13.43 4.12 8.38
CA THR A 193 14.87 4.13 8.10
C THR A 193 15.76 4.07 9.34
N VAL A 194 15.23 4.42 10.52
CA VAL A 194 16.01 4.39 11.77
C VAL A 194 16.05 2.98 12.34
N LYS A 195 14.92 2.28 12.32
CA LYS A 195 14.79 0.91 12.86
C LYS A 195 14.83 -0.18 11.79
N GLN A 196 14.93 0.20 10.52
CA GLN A 196 15.00 -0.69 9.35
C GLN A 196 13.88 -1.73 9.33
N GLN A 197 12.64 -1.26 9.43
CA GLN A 197 11.47 -2.11 9.60
C GLN A 197 10.27 -1.54 8.84
N LEU A 198 9.36 -2.43 8.43
CA LEU A 198 8.07 -2.03 7.88
C LEU A 198 7.23 -1.39 9.00
N ALA A 199 6.61 -0.25 8.71
CA ALA A 199 5.67 0.40 9.61
C ALA A 199 4.33 0.58 8.90
N VAL A 200 3.25 0.18 9.56
CA VAL A 200 1.88 0.32 9.07
C VAL A 200 0.99 0.97 10.11
N PHE A 201 0.04 1.78 9.67
CA PHE A 201 -0.91 2.48 10.53
C PHE A 201 -2.34 2.12 10.17
N ASN A 202 -3.14 1.71 11.15
CA ASN A 202 -4.52 1.26 10.93
C ASN A 202 -5.60 2.33 11.19
N GLY A 203 -5.21 3.59 11.36
CA GLY A 203 -6.12 4.66 11.80
C GLY A 203 -6.13 4.90 13.31
N THR A 204 -5.53 3.99 14.09
CA THR A 204 -5.48 4.09 15.56
C THR A 204 -4.07 3.96 16.10
N VAL A 205 -3.34 2.91 15.70
CA VAL A 205 -1.98 2.64 16.18
C VAL A 205 -1.03 2.29 15.05
N TRP A 206 0.26 2.55 15.28
CA TRP A 206 1.35 2.06 14.44
C TRP A 206 1.73 0.64 14.85
N SER A 207 1.96 -0.24 13.87
CA SER A 207 2.56 -1.56 14.05
C SER A 207 3.86 -1.66 13.25
N PHE A 208 4.85 -2.34 13.80
CA PHE A 208 6.21 -2.39 13.28
C PHE A 208 6.66 -3.84 13.08
N TRP A 209 7.22 -4.15 11.91
CA TRP A 209 7.61 -5.49 11.52
C TRP A 209 9.06 -5.52 11.08
N LYS A 210 9.87 -6.27 11.83
CA LYS A 210 11.23 -6.61 11.43
C LYS A 210 11.21 -7.88 10.56
N PRO A 211 12.14 -7.98 9.59
CA PRO A 211 12.42 -9.24 8.93
C PRO A 211 12.90 -10.30 9.93
#